data_AF-A0A017T3S3-F1
#
_entry.id   AF-A0A017T3S3-F1
#
_cell.length_a   1.000
_cell.length_b   1.000
_cell.length_c   1.000
_cell.angle_alpha   90.00
_cell.angle_beta   90.00
_cell.angle_gamma   90.00
#
_symmetry.space_group_name_H-M   'P 1'
#
loop_
_entity.id
_entity.type
_entity.pdbx_description
1 polymer ?
#
loop_
_entity_poly.entity_id
_entity_poly.type
_entity_poly.pdbx_seq_one_letter_code
_entity_poly.pdbx_strand_id
1 'polypeptide(L)'
;MHDDRHGARWARRALAQERAGAAVVGFEAGGVRLRPGEVVRVEGCARPEISGREGLLVVSVATEGGVHEAWTTRAQAVAAGGAWRPARRARKPAAEGVQCAVVVGPEGEAIHTDAHGRVQVRFPWDRQGVGSCWVRVAQGWAGPGMGLFALPRVGQEVLVGFLGGDPDQPVVVGRLSNPLNAPPLKLPEERTQSAWRSGSSPGGAGFNEIRFEDSGGAELLSVRAERDLGLVVRRDRAVAVGGDEVARVEGRQVLFVGEDAHLTTAGERRERVGGTRSLTVEGDQHAQVGGLSALGAGAVVVKARGAVVIEGADVTLRGAGGFVRIDGGGVTIEGAAVKVREGGAPGRGRGATPALPLVPGRAAPGRGALRRLPLVEMPGLGGAPGPNGMPIFIPKGKGGPLTPVELEVCAVICLCDRDRAPHKRKQDCVTARLWAMEEASGHTGKIKAEVPYDMSTRPPTPIMSRRDPRRASRRRWKGSKIPDVVVVRDGARAPTQDNIEKIIEIKFPPDSLHRDQRFKYDDIAGEAPFEVLDPERCGCRREEEEPDAPEVRVEDLAEATLLSLAVLFLLLDDMVPGGQVDDVAIPPVLARILSLLAPLLRGAAPVAP
;
A
#
# COMPACT_ATOMS: atom_id res chain seq x y z
N MET A 1 0.21 16.51 27.25
CA MET A 1 1.50 17.20 27.42
C MET A 1 1.54 17.67 28.85
N HIS A 2 2.49 17.18 29.64
CA HIS A 2 2.61 17.61 31.04
C HIS A 2 3.21 19.02 31.05
N ASP A 3 2.60 19.94 31.80
CA ASP A 3 3.16 21.28 32.01
C ASP A 3 4.25 21.18 33.09
N ASP A 4 5.52 21.24 32.66
CA ASP A 4 6.66 21.14 33.56
C ASP A 4 6.65 22.21 34.65
N ARG A 5 6.12 23.42 34.36
CA ARG A 5 6.00 24.48 35.37
C ARG A 5 4.97 24.10 36.42
N HIS A 6 3.86 23.49 36.00
CA HIS A 6 2.86 22.94 36.91
C HIS A 6 3.47 21.83 37.77
N GLY A 7 4.17 20.86 37.16
CA GLY A 7 4.85 19.78 37.86
C GLY A 7 5.86 20.28 38.90
N ALA A 8 6.73 21.22 38.52
CA ALA A 8 7.72 21.83 39.41
C ALA A 8 7.07 22.60 40.59
N ARG A 9 5.92 23.24 40.37
CA ARG A 9 5.17 23.90 41.45
C ARG A 9 4.61 22.87 42.44
N TRP A 10 4.08 21.76 41.95
CA TRP A 10 3.57 20.67 42.80
C TRP A 10 4.68 19.98 43.58
N ALA A 11 5.81 19.69 42.95
CA ALA A 11 6.98 19.10 43.61
C ALA A 11 7.51 20.01 44.73
N ARG A 12 7.67 21.32 44.48
CA ARG A 12 8.06 22.30 45.51
C ARG A 12 7.07 22.34 46.67
N ARG A 13 5.76 22.29 46.38
CA ARG A 13 4.73 22.26 47.41
C ARG A 13 4.80 20.98 48.25
N ALA A 14 4.96 19.81 47.63
CA ALA A 14 5.10 18.54 48.32
C ALA A 14 6.34 18.51 49.22
N LEU A 15 7.49 18.96 48.71
CA LEU A 15 8.72 19.06 49.50
C LEU A 15 8.57 19.99 50.71
N ALA A 16 7.88 21.11 50.56
CA ALA A 16 7.58 22.01 51.68
C ALA A 16 6.65 21.37 52.72
N GLN A 17 5.75 20.47 52.31
CA GLN A 17 4.87 19.72 53.23
C GLN A 17 5.66 18.72 54.07
N GLU A 18 6.61 17.99 53.46
CA GLU A 18 7.48 17.06 54.18
C GLU A 18 8.42 17.79 55.14
N ARG A 19 9.01 18.92 54.69
CA ARG A 19 9.89 19.74 55.52
C ARG A 19 9.17 20.46 56.66
N ALA A 20 7.85 20.66 56.56
CA ALA A 20 7.08 21.39 57.57
C ALA A 20 7.14 20.75 58.97
N GLY A 21 7.45 19.45 59.06
CA GLY A 21 7.63 18.74 60.33
C GLY A 21 9.08 18.56 60.79
N ALA A 22 10.08 19.05 60.03
CA ALA A 22 11.49 18.77 60.31
C ALA A 22 12.04 19.53 61.54
N ALA A 23 11.51 20.73 61.82
CA ALA A 23 11.87 21.53 62.98
C ALA A 23 10.60 22.14 63.59
N VAL A 24 10.17 21.58 64.73
CA VAL A 24 8.97 22.01 65.45
C VAL A 24 9.38 22.41 66.86
N VAL A 25 8.94 23.60 67.28
CA VAL A 25 9.10 24.11 68.65
C VAL A 25 7.81 23.89 69.40
N GLY A 26 7.83 23.02 70.41
CA GLY A 26 6.74 22.89 71.37
C GLY A 26 6.97 23.85 72.54
N PHE A 27 5.93 24.54 72.98
CA PHE A 27 5.97 25.36 74.19
C PHE A 27 4.62 25.37 74.90
N GLU A 28 4.66 25.62 76.21
CA GLU A 28 3.48 25.74 77.06
C GLU A 28 3.37 27.20 77.53
N ALA A 29 2.16 27.74 77.52
CA ALA A 29 1.86 29.10 77.96
C ALA A 29 0.64 29.09 78.87
N GLY A 30 0.76 29.76 80.03
CA GLY A 30 -0.36 30.04 80.92
C GLY A 30 -0.93 31.44 80.63
N GLY A 31 -2.25 31.56 80.54
CA GLY A 31 -2.93 32.86 80.43
C GLY A 31 -2.75 33.62 79.12
N VAL A 32 -2.13 33.02 78.10
CA VAL A 32 -1.96 33.62 76.76
C VAL A 32 -2.89 32.94 75.76
N ARG A 33 -3.68 33.74 75.04
CA ARG A 33 -4.52 33.24 73.95
C ARG A 33 -3.67 33.07 72.70
N LEU A 34 -3.48 31.83 72.27
CA LEU A 34 -2.78 31.47 71.03
C LEU A 34 -3.75 30.89 70.01
N ARG A 35 -3.55 31.18 68.72
CA ARG A 35 -4.30 30.55 67.63
C ARG A 35 -3.37 30.00 66.55
N PRO A 36 -3.68 28.83 65.96
CA PRO A 36 -3.02 28.38 64.75
C PRO A 36 -3.12 29.45 63.65
N GLY A 37 -1.99 29.75 62.99
CA GLY A 37 -1.85 30.81 62.00
C GLY A 37 -1.23 32.11 62.52
N GLU A 38 -1.11 32.29 63.83
CA GLU A 38 -0.45 33.47 64.43
C GLU A 38 1.08 33.31 64.43
N VAL A 39 1.81 34.42 64.21
CA VAL A 39 3.27 34.45 64.35
C VAL A 39 3.61 35.11 65.69
N VAL A 40 4.26 34.35 66.57
CA VAL A 40 4.67 34.79 67.91
C VAL A 40 6.18 34.93 68.01
N ARG A 41 6.66 35.74 68.95
CA ARG A 41 8.09 35.83 69.28
C ARG A 41 8.30 35.37 70.70
N VAL A 42 9.36 34.61 70.92
CA VAL A 42 9.77 34.15 72.25
C VAL A 42 11.03 34.93 72.63
N GLU A 43 10.96 35.67 73.72
CA GLU A 43 12.12 36.40 74.25
C GLU A 43 12.71 35.64 75.44
N GLY A 44 14.02 35.80 75.67
CA GLY A 44 14.69 35.19 76.83
C GLY A 44 14.91 33.67 76.74
N CYS A 45 14.67 33.02 75.59
CA CYS A 45 15.01 31.60 75.44
C CYS A 45 16.53 31.42 75.35
N ALA A 46 17.07 30.49 76.15
CA ALA A 46 18.50 30.15 76.18
C ALA A 46 19.02 29.60 74.84
N ARG A 47 18.13 29.16 73.94
CA ARG A 47 18.48 28.80 72.56
C ARG A 47 18.27 30.01 71.64
N PRO A 48 19.36 30.65 71.17
CA PRO A 48 19.26 31.85 70.34
C PRO A 48 18.55 31.60 68.99
N GLU A 49 18.54 30.36 68.52
CA GLU A 49 17.82 29.92 67.31
C GLU A 49 16.29 30.06 67.42
N ILE A 50 15.74 30.03 68.64
CA ILE A 50 14.29 30.16 68.92
C ILE A 50 13.94 31.63 69.21
N SER A 51 14.85 32.39 69.83
CA SER A 51 14.72 33.81 70.16
C SER A 51 14.98 34.77 68.97
N GLY A 52 14.84 34.28 67.73
CA GLY A 52 15.19 35.02 66.51
C GLY A 52 14.17 36.08 66.07
N ARG A 53 14.59 36.96 65.15
CA ARG A 53 13.75 38.05 64.58
C ARG A 53 12.57 37.56 63.73
N GLU A 54 12.70 36.39 63.11
CA GLU A 54 11.75 35.87 62.13
C GLU A 54 10.42 35.42 62.76
N GLY A 55 10.39 35.12 64.06
CA GLY A 55 9.19 34.66 64.78
C GLY A 55 8.83 33.20 64.49
N LEU A 56 7.87 32.68 65.26
CA LEU A 56 7.38 31.32 65.21
C LEU A 56 5.90 31.31 64.78
N LEU A 57 5.59 30.66 63.66
CA LEU A 57 4.22 30.42 63.21
C LEU A 57 3.61 29.29 64.02
N VAL A 58 2.57 29.58 64.80
CA VAL A 58 1.80 28.59 65.56
C VAL A 58 1.00 27.72 64.58
N VAL A 59 1.20 26.39 64.63
CA VAL A 59 0.58 25.42 63.71
C VAL A 59 -0.46 24.53 64.39
N SER A 60 -0.37 24.35 65.70
CA SER A 60 -1.37 23.65 66.50
C SER A 60 -1.40 24.23 67.92
N VAL A 61 -2.59 24.19 68.53
CA VAL A 61 -2.82 24.63 69.91
C VAL A 61 -3.77 23.62 70.55
N ALA A 62 -3.39 23.11 71.72
CA ALA A 62 -4.22 22.31 72.60
C ALA A 62 -4.35 23.07 73.92
N THR A 63 -5.56 23.20 74.43
CA THR A 63 -5.83 23.94 75.67
C THR A 63 -6.59 23.02 76.60
N GLU A 64 -6.05 22.83 77.81
CA GLU A 64 -6.58 21.94 78.83
C GLU A 64 -6.71 22.72 80.14
N GLY A 65 -7.79 22.49 80.87
CA GLY A 65 -8.07 23.15 82.14
C GLY A 65 -9.41 22.73 82.71
N GLY A 66 -9.54 22.79 84.04
CA GLY A 66 -10.77 22.54 84.78
C GLY A 66 -11.45 23.84 85.24
N VAL A 67 -12.70 23.73 85.73
CA VAL A 67 -13.48 24.88 86.25
C VAL A 67 -12.79 25.54 87.46
N HIS A 68 -11.99 24.80 88.21
CA HIS A 68 -11.24 25.26 89.39
C HIS A 68 -9.72 25.13 89.24
N GLU A 69 -9.23 24.91 88.02
CA GLU A 69 -7.80 24.70 87.74
C GLU A 69 -7.27 25.77 86.78
N ALA A 70 -5.95 25.95 86.78
CA ALA A 70 -5.31 26.83 85.82
C ALA A 70 -5.41 26.24 84.40
N TRP A 71 -5.74 27.08 83.43
CA TRP A 71 -5.77 26.71 82.03
C TRP A 71 -4.36 26.74 81.46
N THR A 72 -3.93 25.62 80.88
CA THR A 72 -2.63 25.47 80.23
C THR A 72 -2.84 25.32 78.73
N THR A 73 -2.15 26.17 77.96
CA THR A 73 -2.15 26.09 76.51
C THR A 73 -0.82 25.51 76.05
N ARG A 74 -0.87 24.35 75.41
CA ARG A 74 0.26 23.72 74.73
C ARG A 74 0.20 24.07 73.25
N ALA A 75 1.25 24.65 72.71
CA ALA A 75 1.32 25.06 71.31
C ALA A 75 2.52 24.39 70.62
N GLN A 76 2.34 24.09 69.33
CA GLN A 76 3.44 23.77 68.44
C GLN A 76 3.59 24.89 67.42
N ALA A 77 4.82 25.30 67.16
CA ALA A 77 5.14 26.31 66.18
C ALA A 77 6.35 25.92 65.33
N VAL A 78 6.47 26.55 64.16
CA VAL A 78 7.56 26.40 63.21
C VAL A 78 8.17 27.77 62.91
N ALA A 79 9.40 27.83 62.40
CA ALA A 79 9.99 29.10 62.00
C ALA A 79 9.15 29.81 60.93
N ALA A 80 8.83 31.09 61.12
CA ALA A 80 7.99 31.86 60.19
C ALA A 80 8.75 32.37 58.95
N GLY A 81 10.08 32.28 58.91
CA GLY A 81 10.90 32.65 57.74
C GLY A 81 10.74 31.71 56.53
N GLY A 82 10.18 30.51 56.74
CA GLY A 82 9.95 29.51 55.69
C GLY A 82 8.49 29.44 55.21
N ALA A 83 8.28 29.03 53.96
CA ALA A 83 6.95 28.76 53.43
C ALA A 83 6.36 27.47 54.02
N TRP A 84 5.58 27.60 55.09
CA TRP A 84 4.90 26.45 55.71
C TRP A 84 3.78 25.90 54.81
N ARG A 85 3.64 24.57 54.77
CA ARG A 85 2.53 23.87 54.10
C ARG A 85 2.05 22.72 54.99
N PRO A 86 0.74 22.56 55.22
CA PRO A 86 0.22 21.48 56.06
C PRO A 86 0.47 20.12 55.40
N ALA A 87 0.75 19.11 56.23
CA ALA A 87 0.87 17.72 55.78
C ALA A 87 -0.40 17.25 55.06
N ARG A 88 -0.25 16.43 54.01
CA ARG A 88 -1.38 15.84 53.28
C ARG A 88 -1.96 14.67 54.06
N ARG A 89 -2.95 14.96 54.92
CA ARG A 89 -3.65 13.93 55.71
C ARG A 89 -4.85 13.34 54.98
N ALA A 90 -5.58 14.16 54.23
CA ALA A 90 -6.71 13.70 53.42
C ALA A 90 -6.19 12.85 52.26
N ARG A 91 -6.72 11.64 52.13
CA ARG A 91 -6.42 10.76 50.99
C ARG A 91 -7.17 11.26 49.76
N LYS A 92 -6.52 11.24 48.60
CA LYS A 92 -7.21 11.50 47.33
C LYS A 92 -8.23 10.38 47.10
N PRO A 93 -9.47 10.68 46.68
CA PRO A 93 -10.42 9.65 46.25
C PRO A 93 -9.81 8.80 45.15
N ALA A 94 -10.01 7.49 45.21
CA ALA A 94 -9.56 6.55 44.20
C ALA A 94 -10.78 5.90 43.53
N ALA A 95 -10.74 5.79 42.21
CA ALA A 95 -11.68 5.00 41.44
C ALA A 95 -11.06 3.62 41.20
N GLU A 96 -11.60 2.61 41.86
CA GLU A 96 -11.16 1.23 41.71
C GLU A 96 -11.85 0.59 40.49
N GLY A 97 -11.07 -0.16 39.70
CA GLY A 97 -11.58 -0.91 38.55
C GLY A 97 -12.02 -0.05 37.36
N VAL A 98 -13.02 -0.56 36.64
CA VAL A 98 -13.61 0.06 35.45
C VAL A 98 -15.09 0.35 35.71
N GLN A 99 -15.60 1.44 35.13
CA GLN A 99 -16.99 1.84 35.26
C GLN A 99 -17.64 2.00 33.89
N CYS A 100 -18.93 1.69 33.79
CA CYS A 100 -19.71 1.98 32.59
C CYS A 100 -20.03 3.48 32.51
N ALA A 101 -19.98 4.03 31.31
CA ALA A 101 -20.43 5.38 30.99
C ALA A 101 -21.10 5.40 29.61
N VAL A 102 -21.91 6.41 29.34
CA VAL A 102 -22.56 6.60 28.03
C VAL A 102 -21.88 7.75 27.29
N VAL A 103 -21.56 7.55 26.02
CA VAL A 103 -21.00 8.61 25.17
C VAL A 103 -22.05 9.68 24.92
N VAL A 104 -21.69 10.94 25.11
CA VAL A 104 -22.57 12.10 24.96
C VAL A 104 -22.01 13.08 23.92
N GLY A 105 -22.89 13.92 23.39
CA GLY A 105 -22.57 14.97 22.45
C GLY A 105 -23.74 15.95 22.30
N PRO A 106 -23.57 17.02 21.50
CA PRO A 106 -24.64 17.94 21.15
C PRO A 106 -25.87 17.24 20.58
N GLU A 107 -27.03 17.87 20.77
CA GLU A 107 -28.29 17.36 20.25
C GLU A 107 -28.24 17.20 18.71
N GLY A 108 -28.70 16.06 18.20
CA GLY A 108 -28.71 15.74 16.77
C GLY A 108 -27.37 15.20 16.22
N GLU A 109 -26.27 15.22 16.98
CA GLU A 109 -25.00 14.63 16.55
C GLU A 109 -24.93 13.14 16.84
N ALA A 110 -24.72 12.32 15.81
CA ALA A 110 -24.50 10.88 15.97
C ALA A 110 -23.07 10.55 16.44
N ILE A 111 -22.10 11.41 16.15
CA ILE A 111 -20.68 11.22 16.46
C ILE A 111 -20.12 12.55 16.95
N HIS A 112 -19.65 12.59 18.20
CA HIS A 112 -19.05 13.77 18.80
C HIS A 112 -17.61 13.49 19.26
N THR A 113 -16.63 14.06 18.55
CA THR A 113 -15.21 13.80 18.80
C THR A 113 -14.34 15.02 18.49
N ASP A 114 -13.12 15.03 19.02
CA ASP A 114 -12.13 16.07 18.75
C ASP A 114 -11.01 15.59 17.80
N ALA A 115 -10.01 16.46 17.53
CA ALA A 115 -8.88 16.15 16.65
C ALA A 115 -8.01 14.96 17.10
N HIS A 116 -8.20 14.47 18.33
CA HIS A 116 -7.45 13.35 18.89
C HIS A 116 -8.28 12.07 19.01
N GLY A 117 -9.52 12.05 18.50
CA GLY A 117 -10.40 10.89 18.61
C GLY A 117 -10.92 10.66 20.03
N ARG A 118 -10.96 11.72 20.86
CA ARG A 118 -11.51 11.66 22.21
C ARG A 118 -13.03 11.81 22.15
N VAL A 119 -13.70 11.34 23.19
CA VAL A 119 -15.16 11.48 23.34
C VAL A 119 -15.48 12.11 24.68
N GLN A 120 -16.68 12.69 24.79
CA GLN A 120 -17.27 13.03 26.09
C GLN A 120 -18.19 11.91 26.53
N VAL A 121 -18.22 11.66 27.84
CA VAL A 121 -19.04 10.62 28.46
C VAL A 121 -19.84 11.19 29.61
N ARG A 122 -20.93 10.50 29.96
CA ARG A 122 -21.69 10.74 31.18
C ARG A 122 -21.67 9.49 32.03
N PHE A 123 -21.22 9.63 33.27
CA PHE A 123 -21.24 8.56 34.25
C PHE A 123 -22.62 8.44 34.91
N PRO A 124 -23.03 7.25 35.35
CA PRO A 124 -24.31 7.06 36.05
C PRO A 124 -24.47 7.90 37.33
N TRP A 125 -23.37 8.24 37.99
CA TRP A 125 -23.37 9.07 39.20
C TRP A 125 -23.39 10.58 38.92
N ASP A 126 -23.21 11.01 37.67
CA ASP A 126 -23.31 12.44 37.29
C ASP A 126 -24.79 12.85 37.15
N ARG A 127 -25.28 13.51 38.19
CA ARG A 127 -26.66 14.04 38.26
C ARG A 127 -26.81 15.43 37.66
N GLN A 128 -25.71 16.14 37.40
CA GLN A 128 -25.74 17.50 36.86
C GLN A 128 -25.86 17.49 35.33
N GLY A 129 -25.39 16.43 34.68
CA GLY A 129 -25.60 16.20 33.25
C GLY A 129 -24.82 17.14 32.34
N VAL A 130 -23.79 17.79 32.87
CA VAL A 130 -22.93 18.75 32.14
C VAL A 130 -21.92 18.07 31.21
N GLY A 131 -21.79 16.75 31.27
CA GLY A 131 -20.84 15.97 30.46
C GLY A 131 -19.41 16.00 31.03
N SER A 132 -18.56 15.08 30.59
CA SER A 132 -17.17 14.98 31.04
C SER A 132 -16.22 15.91 30.27
N CYS A 133 -14.96 15.95 30.73
CA CYS A 133 -13.85 16.39 29.87
C CYS A 133 -13.68 15.46 28.66
N TRP A 134 -12.78 15.81 27.74
CA TRP A 134 -12.41 14.94 26.63
C TRP A 134 -11.62 13.70 27.10
N VAL A 135 -12.25 12.53 26.99
CA VAL A 135 -11.71 11.24 27.42
C VAL A 135 -11.07 10.52 26.24
N ARG A 136 -9.83 10.06 26.42
CA ARG A 136 -9.12 9.27 25.39
C ARG A 136 -9.76 7.89 25.24
N VAL A 137 -9.76 7.38 24.02
CA VAL A 137 -10.30 6.06 23.69
C VAL A 137 -9.18 5.11 23.31
N ALA A 138 -9.02 4.03 24.09
CA ALA A 138 -8.13 2.94 23.75
C ALA A 138 -8.55 2.32 22.41
N GLN A 139 -7.57 2.09 21.55
CA GLN A 139 -7.74 1.48 20.24
C GLN A 139 -7.05 0.11 20.23
N GLY A 140 -7.56 -0.83 19.42
CA GLY A 140 -6.96 -2.17 19.31
C GLY A 140 -5.53 -2.16 18.75
N TRP A 141 -5.18 -1.14 17.96
CA TRP A 141 -3.83 -0.88 17.48
C TRP A 141 -3.69 0.62 17.22
N ALA A 142 -2.67 1.27 17.77
CA ALA A 142 -2.44 2.69 17.58
C ALA A 142 -0.95 2.99 17.34
N GLY A 143 -0.65 3.68 16.24
CA GLY A 143 0.68 4.19 15.92
C GLY A 143 0.62 5.49 15.12
N PRO A 144 1.76 6.12 14.80
CA PRO A 144 1.79 7.36 14.04
C PRO A 144 1.17 7.20 12.64
N GLY A 145 -0.06 7.69 12.45
CA GLY A 145 -0.79 7.59 11.18
C GLY A 145 -1.27 6.18 10.80
N MET A 146 -1.28 5.23 11.74
CA MET A 146 -1.63 3.82 11.51
C MET A 146 -2.41 3.23 12.67
N GLY A 147 -3.20 2.19 12.42
CA GLY A 147 -3.88 1.42 13.46
C GLY A 147 -5.34 1.09 13.14
N LEU A 148 -5.98 0.43 14.10
CA LEU A 148 -7.42 0.21 14.11
C LEU A 148 -8.07 1.42 14.75
N PHE A 149 -8.97 2.10 14.05
CA PHE A 149 -9.60 3.31 14.56
C PHE A 149 -11.11 3.24 14.40
N ALA A 150 -11.81 3.11 15.51
CA ALA A 150 -13.27 3.17 15.56
C ALA A 150 -13.66 4.18 16.62
N LEU A 151 -14.52 5.15 16.29
CA LEU A 151 -15.03 6.11 17.27
C LEU A 151 -16.24 5.53 18.00
N PRO A 152 -16.29 5.60 19.34
CA PRO A 152 -17.55 5.47 20.07
C PRO A 152 -18.52 6.55 19.60
N ARG A 153 -19.77 6.17 19.35
CA ARG A 153 -20.85 7.06 18.89
C ARG A 153 -21.71 7.51 20.06
N VAL A 154 -22.40 8.63 19.92
CA VAL A 154 -23.32 9.15 20.94
C VAL A 154 -24.38 8.09 21.27
N GLY A 155 -24.63 7.85 22.55
CA GLY A 155 -25.54 6.82 23.04
C GLY A 155 -24.93 5.43 23.25
N GLN A 156 -23.69 5.19 22.81
CA GLN A 156 -23.01 3.91 23.05
C GLN A 156 -22.47 3.82 24.48
N GLU A 157 -22.52 2.60 25.03
CA GLU A 157 -21.93 2.29 26.34
C GLU A 157 -20.44 1.96 26.19
N VAL A 158 -19.64 2.58 27.06
CA VAL A 158 -18.19 2.42 27.12
C VAL A 158 -17.75 2.07 28.53
N LEU A 159 -16.66 1.31 28.62
CA LEU A 159 -15.95 1.05 29.87
C LEU A 159 -14.86 2.09 30.04
N VAL A 160 -14.86 2.77 31.19
CA VAL A 160 -13.90 3.81 31.55
C VAL A 160 -13.05 3.32 32.72
N GLY A 161 -11.75 3.24 32.49
CA GLY A 161 -10.74 3.05 33.54
C GLY A 161 -10.12 4.39 33.94
N PHE A 162 -9.41 4.40 35.07
CA PHE A 162 -8.82 5.60 35.65
C PHE A 162 -7.32 5.38 35.86
N LEU A 163 -6.48 6.21 35.23
CA LEU A 163 -5.03 6.03 35.28
C LEU A 163 -4.51 6.21 36.70
N GLY A 164 -3.84 5.18 37.24
CA GLY A 164 -3.40 5.18 38.64
C GLY A 164 -4.54 5.22 39.66
N GLY A 165 -5.76 4.86 39.25
CA GLY A 165 -6.97 4.97 40.06
C GLY A 165 -7.44 6.41 40.27
N ASP A 166 -6.91 7.38 39.53
CA ASP A 166 -7.24 8.79 39.68
C ASP A 166 -8.57 9.14 38.95
N PRO A 167 -9.66 9.51 39.66
CA PRO A 167 -10.94 9.87 39.02
C PRO A 167 -10.82 11.02 38.02
N ASP A 168 -9.79 11.86 38.14
CA ASP A 168 -9.54 12.99 37.24
C ASP A 168 -8.83 12.57 35.93
N GLN A 169 -8.43 11.31 35.79
CA GLN A 169 -7.69 10.78 34.64
C GLN A 169 -8.42 9.61 33.97
N PRO A 170 -9.64 9.83 33.45
CA PRO A 170 -10.40 8.78 32.77
C PRO A 170 -9.79 8.41 31.41
N VAL A 171 -9.95 7.15 31.04
CA VAL A 171 -9.64 6.60 29.72
C VAL A 171 -10.67 5.53 29.37
N VAL A 172 -11.27 5.60 28.19
CA VAL A 172 -12.13 4.53 27.69
C VAL A 172 -11.25 3.33 27.33
N VAL A 173 -11.51 2.19 27.95
CA VAL A 173 -10.73 0.94 27.81
C VAL A 173 -11.48 -0.17 27.08
N GLY A 174 -12.80 -0.03 26.93
CA GLY A 174 -13.62 -1.06 26.30
C GLY A 174 -15.01 -0.56 25.92
N ARG A 175 -15.80 -1.45 25.32
CA ARG A 175 -17.18 -1.20 24.89
C ARG A 175 -18.03 -2.41 25.19
N LEU A 176 -19.30 -2.18 25.44
CA LEU A 176 -20.26 -3.23 25.75
C LEU A 176 -21.45 -3.15 24.80
N SER A 177 -21.97 -4.31 24.44
CA SER A 177 -23.32 -4.40 23.86
C SER A 177 -24.33 -4.45 25.00
N ASN A 178 -25.50 -3.86 24.80
CA ASN A 178 -26.59 -3.85 25.76
C ASN A 178 -27.94 -3.88 25.03
N PRO A 179 -29.09 -3.99 25.70
CA PRO A 179 -30.39 -4.09 25.02
C PRO A 179 -30.73 -2.89 24.10
N LEU A 180 -30.17 -1.71 24.35
CA LEU A 180 -30.35 -0.52 23.50
C LEU A 180 -29.33 -0.47 22.36
N ASN A 181 -28.13 -1.02 22.58
CA ASN A 181 -27.04 -1.17 21.61
C ASN A 181 -26.75 -2.66 21.43
N ALA A 182 -27.70 -3.37 20.82
CA ALA A 182 -27.62 -4.82 20.64
C ALA A 182 -26.42 -5.22 19.77
N PRO A 183 -25.87 -6.43 19.96
CA PRO A 183 -24.83 -6.93 19.07
C PRO A 183 -25.36 -7.01 17.62
N PRO A 184 -24.46 -6.94 16.60
CA PRO A 184 -24.87 -7.00 15.20
C PRO A 184 -25.42 -8.37 14.77
N LEU A 185 -25.32 -9.39 15.63
CA LEU A 185 -25.73 -10.76 15.39
C LEU A 185 -26.98 -11.11 16.19
N LYS A 186 -27.84 -11.96 15.63
CA LYS A 186 -28.99 -12.57 16.31
C LYS A 186 -28.48 -13.71 17.17
N LEU A 187 -28.17 -13.41 18.43
CA LEU A 187 -27.66 -14.39 19.38
C LEU A 187 -28.81 -14.98 20.22
N PRO A 188 -28.81 -16.30 20.49
CA PRO A 188 -27.73 -17.27 20.26
C PRO A 188 -27.77 -18.01 18.90
N GLU A 189 -28.68 -17.64 17.99
CA GLU A 189 -28.87 -18.36 16.71
C GLU A 189 -27.61 -18.30 15.82
N GLU A 190 -27.00 -17.12 15.68
CA GLU A 190 -25.82 -16.82 14.86
C GLU A 190 -24.50 -16.96 15.65
N ARG A 191 -24.44 -17.87 16.64
CA ARG A 191 -23.29 -18.03 17.57
C ARG A 191 -21.96 -18.42 16.91
N THR A 192 -22.01 -18.98 15.71
CA THR A 192 -20.83 -19.40 14.91
C THR A 192 -20.32 -18.27 14.01
N GLN A 193 -20.92 -17.08 14.08
CA GLN A 193 -20.54 -15.95 13.25
C GLN A 193 -19.66 -14.96 14.02
N SER A 194 -18.69 -14.40 13.30
CA SER A 194 -17.88 -13.27 13.74
C SER A 194 -18.02 -12.15 12.72
N ALA A 195 -18.28 -10.91 13.15
CA ALA A 195 -18.56 -9.82 12.22
C ALA A 195 -17.96 -8.47 12.66
N TRP A 196 -17.41 -7.75 11.68
CA TRP A 196 -17.05 -6.34 11.78
C TRP A 196 -18.05 -5.53 10.96
N ARG A 197 -19.07 -5.01 11.64
CA ARG A 197 -20.17 -4.27 11.01
C ARG A 197 -20.12 -2.78 11.40
N SER A 198 -20.22 -1.93 10.39
CA SER A 198 -20.36 -0.47 10.55
C SER A 198 -21.82 -0.04 10.47
N GLY A 199 -22.11 1.25 10.64
CA GLY A 199 -23.42 1.83 10.36
C GLY A 199 -23.27 3.17 9.65
N SER A 200 -24.09 3.41 8.62
CA SER A 200 -24.12 4.69 7.89
C SER A 200 -24.39 5.86 8.84
N SER A 201 -23.79 7.02 8.57
CA SER A 201 -23.90 8.21 9.42
C SER A 201 -23.60 9.49 8.64
N PRO A 202 -24.28 10.62 8.92
CA PRO A 202 -25.44 10.76 9.82
C PRO A 202 -26.73 10.28 9.15
N GLY A 203 -27.53 9.49 9.87
CA GLY A 203 -28.78 8.92 9.34
C GLY A 203 -28.57 7.87 8.24
N GLY A 204 -29.36 6.80 8.27
CA GLY A 204 -29.34 5.75 7.26
C GLY A 204 -29.25 4.34 7.84
N ALA A 205 -30.03 3.41 7.29
CA ALA A 205 -30.09 2.01 7.71
C ALA A 205 -29.01 1.12 7.06
N GLY A 206 -28.18 1.68 6.17
CA GLY A 206 -27.16 0.93 5.43
C GLY A 206 -25.91 0.62 6.27
N PHE A 207 -25.15 -0.40 5.88
CA PHE A 207 -23.95 -0.83 6.59
C PHE A 207 -22.92 -1.49 5.68
N ASN A 208 -21.64 -1.32 6.03
CA ASN A 208 -20.54 -2.14 5.49
C ASN A 208 -20.20 -3.23 6.50
N GLU A 209 -19.85 -4.42 6.02
CA GLU A 209 -19.59 -5.58 6.86
C GLU A 209 -18.51 -6.50 6.27
N ILE A 210 -17.66 -7.01 7.15
CA ILE A 210 -16.88 -8.23 6.91
C ILE A 210 -17.36 -9.25 7.93
N ARG A 211 -17.79 -10.43 7.47
CA ARG A 211 -18.35 -11.48 8.32
C ARG A 211 -17.77 -12.84 7.98
N PHE A 212 -17.49 -13.61 9.02
CA PHE A 212 -17.03 -14.99 8.99
C PHE A 212 -18.14 -15.87 9.57
N GLU A 213 -18.50 -16.92 8.87
CA GLU A 213 -19.32 -18.04 9.36
C GLU A 213 -18.39 -19.24 9.54
N ASP A 214 -18.34 -19.76 10.76
CA ASP A 214 -17.43 -20.84 11.16
C ASP A 214 -18.17 -22.18 11.39
N SER A 215 -19.44 -22.28 10.95
CA SER A 215 -20.17 -23.55 10.95
C SER A 215 -19.51 -24.56 10.00
N GLY A 216 -19.10 -25.71 10.54
CA GLY A 216 -18.47 -26.78 9.76
C GLY A 216 -19.31 -27.22 8.56
N GLY A 217 -18.73 -27.16 7.36
CA GLY A 217 -19.38 -27.51 6.08
C GLY A 217 -20.30 -26.43 5.52
N ALA A 218 -20.39 -25.27 6.16
CA ALA A 218 -21.15 -24.10 5.72
C ALA A 218 -20.36 -22.79 5.90
N GLU A 219 -19.02 -22.90 5.92
CA GLU A 219 -18.12 -21.78 6.16
C GLU A 219 -18.27 -20.71 5.08
N LEU A 220 -18.26 -19.44 5.50
CA LEU A 220 -18.44 -18.31 4.57
C LEU A 220 -17.69 -17.07 5.04
N LEU A 221 -16.87 -16.52 4.15
CA LEU A 221 -16.42 -15.13 4.23
C LEU A 221 -17.33 -14.24 3.38
N SER A 222 -18.04 -13.31 4.02
CA SER A 222 -18.91 -12.34 3.37
C SER A 222 -18.35 -10.93 3.52
N VAL A 223 -18.17 -10.24 2.39
CA VAL A 223 -17.77 -8.83 2.34
C VAL A 223 -18.89 -8.02 1.69
N ARG A 224 -19.45 -7.07 2.44
CA ARG A 224 -20.50 -6.15 1.98
C ARG A 224 -19.99 -4.71 2.00
N ALA A 225 -20.10 -4.05 0.86
CA ALA A 225 -19.97 -2.60 0.74
C ALA A 225 -21.37 -2.01 0.46
N GLU A 226 -21.79 -1.02 1.25
CA GLU A 226 -23.10 -0.38 1.09
C GLU A 226 -23.18 0.49 -0.17
N ARG A 227 -22.02 0.97 -0.65
CA ARG A 227 -21.95 1.90 -1.79
C ARG A 227 -20.86 1.52 -2.79
N ASP A 228 -19.63 1.92 -2.52
CA ASP A 228 -18.50 1.73 -3.43
C ASP A 228 -17.48 0.80 -2.75
N LEU A 229 -17.04 -0.26 -3.45
CA LEU A 229 -15.94 -1.14 -3.01
C LEU A 229 -14.70 -0.85 -3.85
N GLY A 230 -13.64 -0.34 -3.22
CA GLY A 230 -12.34 -0.13 -3.85
C GLY A 230 -11.33 -1.20 -3.40
N LEU A 231 -10.77 -1.94 -4.36
CA LEU A 231 -9.66 -2.86 -4.11
C LEU A 231 -8.45 -2.39 -4.93
N VAL A 232 -7.37 -2.01 -4.24
CA VAL A 232 -6.11 -1.60 -4.87
C VAL A 232 -5.01 -2.55 -4.43
N VAL A 233 -4.52 -3.35 -5.37
CA VAL A 233 -3.35 -4.21 -5.17
C VAL A 233 -2.17 -3.57 -5.90
N ARG A 234 -1.11 -3.26 -5.15
CA ARG A 234 0.05 -2.50 -5.68
C ARG A 234 1.03 -3.36 -6.47
N ARG A 235 0.97 -4.68 -6.27
CA ARG A 235 1.86 -5.64 -6.92
C ARG A 235 1.03 -6.78 -7.50
N ASP A 236 0.96 -7.92 -6.81
CA ASP A 236 0.37 -9.14 -7.35
C ASP A 236 -0.94 -9.48 -6.65
N ARG A 237 -1.97 -9.86 -7.42
CA ARG A 237 -3.21 -10.45 -6.91
C ARG A 237 -3.34 -11.85 -7.50
N ALA A 238 -3.27 -12.87 -6.65
CA ALA A 238 -3.66 -14.23 -7.01
C ALA A 238 -5.10 -14.50 -6.55
N VAL A 239 -5.87 -15.20 -7.37
CA VAL A 239 -7.22 -15.68 -7.03
C VAL A 239 -7.28 -17.16 -7.41
N ALA A 240 -7.63 -18.00 -6.45
CA ALA A 240 -7.87 -19.43 -6.66
C ALA A 240 -9.24 -19.77 -6.08
N VAL A 241 -10.08 -20.39 -6.91
CA VAL A 241 -11.42 -20.83 -6.54
C VAL A 241 -11.50 -22.32 -6.81
N GLY A 242 -11.70 -23.12 -5.76
CA GLY A 242 -11.77 -24.58 -5.88
C GLY A 242 -13.12 -25.10 -6.40
N GLY A 243 -14.16 -24.26 -6.32
CA GLY A 243 -15.49 -24.51 -6.87
C GLY A 243 -15.83 -23.52 -7.97
N ASP A 244 -17.06 -23.00 -7.95
CA ASP A 244 -17.56 -22.09 -8.99
C ASP A 244 -17.32 -20.61 -8.64
N GLU A 245 -16.98 -19.80 -9.66
CA GLU A 245 -16.99 -18.34 -9.58
C GLU A 245 -18.19 -17.78 -10.36
N VAL A 246 -19.03 -16.99 -9.70
CA VAL A 246 -20.18 -16.33 -10.32
C VAL A 246 -20.04 -14.82 -10.17
N ALA A 247 -19.99 -14.11 -11.30
CA ALA A 247 -19.94 -12.66 -11.35
C ALA A 247 -21.20 -12.09 -12.02
N ARG A 248 -21.91 -11.20 -11.31
CA ARG A 248 -23.06 -10.45 -11.85
C ARG A 248 -22.77 -8.95 -11.79
N VAL A 249 -22.74 -8.31 -12.96
CA VAL A 249 -22.58 -6.86 -13.09
C VAL A 249 -23.79 -6.31 -13.83
N GLU A 250 -24.64 -5.56 -13.13
CA GLU A 250 -25.86 -4.98 -13.74
C GLU A 250 -25.57 -3.72 -14.55
N GLY A 251 -24.49 -3.02 -14.19
CA GLY A 251 -24.00 -1.87 -14.92
C GLY A 251 -23.04 -2.26 -16.04
N ARG A 252 -21.88 -1.61 -16.06
CA ARG A 252 -20.84 -1.81 -17.07
C ARG A 252 -19.62 -2.41 -16.42
N GLN A 253 -19.12 -3.51 -16.98
CA GLN A 253 -17.80 -4.03 -16.67
C GLN A 253 -16.79 -3.47 -17.67
N VAL A 254 -15.65 -2.97 -17.17
CA VAL A 254 -14.52 -2.61 -18.02
C VAL A 254 -13.27 -3.26 -17.46
N LEU A 255 -12.59 -4.01 -18.31
CA LEU A 255 -11.31 -4.63 -18.03
C LEU A 255 -10.26 -3.97 -18.92
N PHE A 256 -9.24 -3.41 -18.29
CA PHE A 256 -8.01 -3.00 -18.96
C PHE A 256 -6.89 -3.84 -18.40
N VAL A 257 -6.27 -4.62 -19.28
CA VAL A 257 -5.07 -5.38 -18.95
C VAL A 257 -3.88 -4.56 -19.38
N GLY A 258 -2.90 -4.47 -18.48
CA GLY A 258 -1.72 -3.65 -18.67
C GLY A 258 -0.75 -4.24 -19.68
N GLU A 259 -0.61 -5.56 -19.84
CA GLU A 259 0.42 -6.19 -20.70
C GLU A 259 -0.11 -7.33 -21.55
N ASP A 260 -0.36 -8.50 -20.96
CA ASP A 260 -0.80 -9.69 -21.67
C ASP A 260 -2.01 -10.28 -20.95
N ALA A 261 -2.96 -10.79 -21.74
CA ALA A 261 -4.18 -11.38 -21.24
C ALA A 261 -4.30 -12.81 -21.79
N HIS A 262 -3.86 -13.78 -20.99
CA HIS A 262 -4.01 -15.19 -21.31
C HIS A 262 -5.32 -15.71 -20.72
N LEU A 263 -6.10 -16.40 -21.54
CA LEU A 263 -7.31 -17.09 -21.09
C LEU A 263 -7.30 -18.50 -21.64
N THR A 264 -7.11 -19.46 -20.73
CA THR A 264 -7.28 -20.88 -21.02
C THR A 264 -8.61 -21.34 -20.44
N THR A 265 -9.42 -22.00 -21.25
CA THR A 265 -10.66 -22.65 -20.83
C THR A 265 -10.53 -24.12 -21.21
N ALA A 266 -10.43 -25.01 -20.22
CA ALA A 266 -10.26 -26.44 -20.46
C ALA A 266 -11.53 -27.08 -21.08
N GLY A 267 -12.70 -26.58 -20.69
CA GLY A 267 -13.98 -26.98 -21.26
C GLY A 267 -14.50 -25.99 -22.30
N GLU A 268 -15.78 -25.67 -22.19
CA GLU A 268 -16.49 -24.84 -23.17
C GLU A 268 -16.47 -23.35 -22.80
N ARG A 269 -16.27 -22.48 -23.80
CA ARG A 269 -16.52 -21.04 -23.66
C ARG A 269 -17.75 -20.64 -24.47
N ARG A 270 -18.80 -20.18 -23.78
CA ARG A 270 -20.02 -19.67 -24.41
C ARG A 270 -20.15 -18.17 -24.18
N GLU A 271 -20.28 -17.39 -25.24
CA GLU A 271 -20.42 -15.94 -25.20
C GLU A 271 -21.72 -15.53 -25.92
N ARG A 272 -22.61 -14.82 -25.22
CA ARG A 272 -23.82 -14.23 -25.81
C ARG A 272 -23.76 -12.71 -25.69
N VAL A 273 -23.66 -12.02 -26.81
CA VAL A 273 -23.70 -10.56 -26.89
C VAL A 273 -25.05 -10.15 -27.46
N GLY A 274 -25.88 -9.47 -26.66
CA GLY A 274 -27.19 -8.99 -27.11
C GLY A 274 -27.13 -7.79 -28.07
N GLY A 275 -26.02 -7.06 -28.06
CA GLY A 275 -25.74 -5.93 -28.96
C GLY A 275 -24.60 -6.24 -29.93
N THR A 276 -23.74 -5.27 -30.16
CA THR A 276 -22.59 -5.40 -31.08
C THR A 276 -21.35 -5.93 -30.35
N ARG A 277 -20.68 -6.92 -30.95
CA ARG A 277 -19.32 -7.34 -30.57
C ARG A 277 -18.32 -6.66 -31.52
N SER A 278 -17.46 -5.80 -30.97
CA SER A 278 -16.42 -5.09 -31.70
C SER A 278 -15.06 -5.62 -31.29
N LEU A 279 -14.28 -6.15 -32.24
CA LEU A 279 -12.91 -6.60 -32.03
C LEU A 279 -11.98 -5.78 -32.92
N THR A 280 -10.99 -5.14 -32.32
CA THR A 280 -9.93 -4.41 -33.02
C THR A 280 -8.59 -4.99 -32.58
N VAL A 281 -7.81 -5.47 -33.53
CA VAL A 281 -6.47 -6.02 -33.31
C VAL A 281 -5.52 -5.16 -34.12
N GLU A 282 -4.52 -4.56 -33.46
CA GLU A 282 -3.54 -3.69 -34.12
C GLU A 282 -2.42 -4.48 -34.81
N GLY A 283 -2.07 -5.63 -34.24
CA GLY A 283 -1.17 -6.61 -34.84
C GLY A 283 -1.95 -7.73 -35.55
N ASP A 284 -1.45 -8.95 -35.43
CA ASP A 284 -2.02 -10.11 -36.10
C ASP A 284 -3.12 -10.77 -35.28
N GLN A 285 -4.18 -11.23 -35.96
CA GLN A 285 -5.20 -12.08 -35.37
C GLN A 285 -5.05 -13.50 -35.93
N HIS A 286 -4.56 -14.42 -35.09
CA HIS A 286 -4.53 -15.84 -35.39
C HIS A 286 -5.79 -16.53 -34.84
N ALA A 287 -6.43 -17.35 -35.67
CA ALA A 287 -7.58 -18.15 -35.27
C ALA A 287 -7.40 -19.57 -35.81
N GLN A 288 -7.14 -20.52 -34.92
CA GLN A 288 -7.07 -21.95 -35.23
C GLN A 288 -8.28 -22.65 -34.64
N VAL A 289 -8.99 -23.41 -35.47
CA VAL A 289 -10.15 -24.20 -35.08
C VAL A 289 -9.91 -25.63 -35.57
N GLY A 290 -9.79 -26.59 -34.64
CA GLY A 290 -9.57 -28.00 -35.00
C GLY A 290 -10.80 -28.69 -35.60
N GLY A 291 -12.00 -28.19 -35.27
CA GLY A 291 -13.28 -28.65 -35.81
C GLY A 291 -13.89 -27.68 -36.82
N LEU A 292 -15.21 -27.47 -36.73
CA LEU A 292 -15.94 -26.55 -37.60
C LEU A 292 -15.81 -25.09 -37.11
N SER A 293 -15.34 -24.21 -37.99
CA SER A 293 -15.53 -22.77 -37.85
C SER A 293 -16.74 -22.34 -38.70
N ALA A 294 -17.84 -21.93 -38.05
CA ALA A 294 -19.07 -21.52 -38.72
C ALA A 294 -19.38 -20.04 -38.44
N LEU A 295 -19.58 -19.26 -39.50
CA LEU A 295 -19.98 -17.85 -39.42
C LEU A 295 -21.34 -17.64 -40.08
N GLY A 296 -22.36 -17.35 -39.28
CA GLY A 296 -23.65 -16.88 -39.76
C GLY A 296 -23.75 -15.37 -39.62
N ALA A 297 -23.83 -14.64 -40.74
CA ALA A 297 -23.97 -13.20 -40.75
C ALA A 297 -24.82 -12.74 -41.94
N GLY A 298 -25.57 -11.64 -41.78
CA GLY A 298 -26.33 -11.05 -42.90
C GLY A 298 -25.43 -10.50 -44.01
N ALA A 299 -24.21 -10.08 -43.68
CA ALA A 299 -23.17 -9.73 -44.64
C ALA A 299 -21.79 -10.00 -44.04
N VAL A 300 -20.86 -10.48 -44.88
CA VAL A 300 -19.44 -10.63 -44.55
C VAL A 300 -18.64 -9.79 -45.55
N VAL A 301 -17.85 -8.84 -45.05
CA VAL A 301 -16.99 -7.97 -45.88
C VAL A 301 -15.54 -8.23 -45.51
N VAL A 302 -14.78 -8.81 -46.45
CA VAL A 302 -13.34 -9.03 -46.29
C VAL A 302 -12.61 -7.98 -47.12
N LYS A 303 -11.82 -7.12 -46.46
CA LYS A 303 -10.98 -6.11 -47.12
C LYS A 303 -9.53 -6.32 -46.73
N ALA A 304 -8.75 -6.89 -47.65
CA ALA A 304 -7.30 -7.02 -47.51
C ALA A 304 -6.58 -6.02 -48.41
N ARG A 305 -5.46 -5.44 -47.94
CA ARG A 305 -4.54 -4.68 -48.79
C ARG A 305 -3.62 -5.62 -49.60
N GLY A 306 -3.27 -6.76 -49.02
CA GLY A 306 -2.53 -7.84 -49.67
C GLY A 306 -3.45 -8.90 -50.26
N ALA A 307 -2.90 -10.08 -50.50
CA ALA A 307 -3.68 -11.21 -50.99
C ALA A 307 -4.65 -11.74 -49.92
N VAL A 308 -5.85 -12.14 -50.37
CA VAL A 308 -6.70 -13.07 -49.61
C VAL A 308 -6.39 -14.45 -50.17
N VAL A 309 -5.70 -15.26 -49.39
CA VAL A 309 -5.38 -16.65 -49.76
C VAL A 309 -6.33 -17.56 -48.99
N ILE A 310 -7.06 -18.40 -49.72
CA ILE A 310 -7.91 -19.45 -49.16
C ILE A 310 -7.38 -20.75 -49.71
N GLU A 311 -6.79 -21.56 -48.85
CA GLU A 311 -6.28 -22.89 -49.18
C GLU A 311 -7.13 -23.95 -48.52
N GLY A 312 -7.53 -24.95 -49.30
CA GLY A 312 -8.33 -26.07 -48.84
C GLY A 312 -8.37 -27.14 -49.90
N ALA A 313 -8.57 -28.39 -49.49
CA ALA A 313 -8.74 -29.51 -50.42
C ALA A 313 -10.01 -29.37 -51.29
N ASP A 314 -11.04 -28.70 -50.76
CA ASP A 314 -12.24 -28.27 -51.48
C ASP A 314 -12.62 -26.86 -51.00
N VAL A 315 -12.62 -25.90 -51.92
CA VAL A 315 -13.10 -24.53 -51.68
C VAL A 315 -14.38 -24.32 -52.49
N THR A 316 -15.52 -24.25 -51.81
CA THR A 316 -16.82 -23.98 -52.44
C THR A 316 -17.37 -22.61 -52.04
N LEU A 317 -17.61 -21.75 -53.03
CA LEU A 317 -18.33 -20.47 -52.89
C LEU A 317 -19.73 -20.65 -53.49
N ARG A 318 -20.76 -20.72 -52.65
CA ARG A 318 -22.15 -20.95 -53.09
C ARG A 318 -23.03 -19.73 -52.82
N GLY A 319 -23.86 -19.36 -53.80
CA GLY A 319 -24.87 -18.32 -53.69
C GLY A 319 -26.21 -18.75 -54.30
N ALA A 320 -27.23 -17.88 -54.22
CA ALA A 320 -28.57 -18.19 -54.73
C ALA A 320 -28.64 -18.46 -56.25
N GLY A 321 -27.64 -18.00 -57.01
CA GLY A 321 -27.57 -18.15 -58.48
C GLY A 321 -26.64 -19.26 -58.98
N GLY A 322 -26.01 -20.04 -58.10
CA GLY A 322 -25.01 -21.06 -58.47
C GLY A 322 -23.88 -21.24 -57.45
N PHE A 323 -22.82 -21.96 -57.84
CA PHE A 323 -21.60 -22.10 -57.03
C PHE A 323 -20.32 -22.13 -57.89
N VAL A 324 -19.20 -21.83 -57.23
CA VAL A 324 -17.84 -22.06 -57.72
C VAL A 324 -17.18 -23.03 -56.74
N ARG A 325 -16.74 -24.20 -57.21
CA ARG A 325 -16.04 -25.20 -56.42
C ARG A 325 -14.65 -25.43 -56.99
N ILE A 326 -13.64 -25.45 -56.13
CA ILE A 326 -12.25 -25.71 -56.48
C ILE A 326 -11.82 -26.94 -55.68
N ASP A 327 -11.53 -28.04 -56.37
CA ASP A 327 -11.09 -29.29 -55.73
C ASP A 327 -10.00 -29.99 -56.56
N GLY A 328 -9.63 -31.22 -56.17
CA GLY A 328 -8.62 -32.01 -56.87
C GLY A 328 -8.96 -32.36 -58.33
N GLY A 329 -10.22 -32.18 -58.76
CA GLY A 329 -10.68 -32.36 -60.14
C GLY A 329 -10.65 -31.08 -60.99
N GLY A 330 -10.37 -29.92 -60.39
CA GLY A 330 -10.28 -28.62 -61.07
C GLY A 330 -11.27 -27.59 -60.54
N VAL A 331 -11.69 -26.67 -61.41
CA VAL A 331 -12.66 -25.60 -61.07
C VAL A 331 -14.00 -25.91 -61.71
N THR A 332 -15.02 -26.20 -60.90
CA THR A 332 -16.41 -26.38 -61.34
C THR A 332 -17.20 -25.09 -61.10
N ILE A 333 -17.81 -24.55 -62.15
CA ILE A 333 -18.68 -23.37 -62.07
C ILE A 333 -20.05 -23.77 -62.60
N GLU A 334 -21.08 -23.71 -61.74
CA GLU A 334 -22.46 -24.00 -62.12
C GLU A 334 -23.34 -22.80 -61.77
N GLY A 335 -24.05 -22.24 -62.75
CA GLY A 335 -24.97 -21.12 -62.55
C GLY A 335 -25.78 -20.82 -63.82
N ALA A 336 -26.93 -20.17 -63.65
CA ALA A 336 -27.85 -19.88 -64.76
C ALA A 336 -27.22 -19.00 -65.88
N ALA A 337 -26.24 -18.16 -65.52
CA ALA A 337 -25.40 -17.42 -66.47
C ALA A 337 -24.00 -17.22 -65.88
N VAL A 338 -22.96 -17.72 -66.58
CA VAL A 338 -21.55 -17.57 -66.19
C VAL A 338 -20.90 -16.54 -67.13
N LYS A 339 -20.72 -15.31 -66.64
CA LYS A 339 -20.14 -14.21 -67.42
C LYS A 339 -18.63 -14.13 -67.20
N VAL A 340 -17.85 -14.49 -68.22
CA VAL A 340 -16.39 -14.42 -68.19
C VAL A 340 -15.94 -13.27 -69.10
N ARG A 341 -15.29 -12.24 -68.53
CA ARG A 341 -14.85 -10.99 -69.19
C ARG A 341 -15.97 -10.05 -69.68
N GLU A 342 -17.22 -10.22 -69.26
CA GLU A 342 -18.26 -9.19 -69.47
C GLU A 342 -18.36 -8.28 -68.24
N GLY A 343 -18.28 -6.97 -68.46
CA GLY A 343 -18.23 -5.95 -67.41
C GLY A 343 -19.45 -5.94 -66.48
N GLY A 344 -19.26 -6.41 -65.25
CA GLY A 344 -20.15 -6.19 -64.12
C GLY A 344 -19.57 -5.15 -63.16
N ALA A 345 -20.43 -4.36 -62.52
CA ALA A 345 -20.01 -3.47 -61.45
C ALA A 345 -19.83 -4.28 -60.14
N PRO A 346 -18.74 -4.09 -59.39
CA PRO A 346 -18.55 -4.77 -58.11
C PRO A 346 -19.64 -4.33 -57.11
N GLY A 347 -20.10 -5.28 -56.28
CA GLY A 347 -20.95 -4.96 -55.15
C GLY A 347 -20.26 -3.95 -54.22
N ARG A 348 -20.98 -2.93 -53.76
CA ARG A 348 -20.44 -1.95 -52.79
C ARG A 348 -20.49 -2.54 -51.38
N GLY A 349 -19.34 -2.96 -50.86
CA GLY A 349 -19.19 -3.25 -49.43
C GLY A 349 -19.22 -1.96 -48.61
N ARG A 350 -19.87 -1.98 -47.45
CA ARG A 350 -19.73 -0.91 -46.45
C ARG A 350 -18.41 -1.13 -45.70
N GLY A 351 -17.60 -0.08 -45.52
CA GLY A 351 -16.36 -0.18 -44.73
C GLY A 351 -16.66 -0.52 -43.27
N ALA A 352 -15.70 -1.17 -42.59
CA ALA A 352 -15.79 -1.44 -41.15
C ALA A 352 -15.20 -0.26 -40.36
N THR A 353 -15.90 0.18 -39.31
CA THR A 353 -15.42 1.19 -38.35
C THR A 353 -15.77 0.68 -36.94
N PRO A 354 -14.96 -0.22 -36.37
CA PRO A 354 -15.25 -0.82 -35.08
C PRO A 354 -15.28 0.24 -33.98
N ALA A 355 -16.17 0.07 -33.00
CA ALA A 355 -16.18 0.89 -31.80
C ALA A 355 -14.94 0.57 -30.95
N LEU A 356 -14.24 1.59 -30.49
CA LEU A 356 -13.07 1.45 -29.61
C LEU A 356 -13.49 1.03 -28.19
N PRO A 357 -12.68 0.21 -27.48
CA PRO A 357 -12.95 -0.16 -26.10
C PRO A 357 -12.86 1.05 -25.17
N LEU A 358 -13.72 1.08 -24.13
CA LEU A 358 -13.64 2.07 -23.06
C LEU A 358 -12.47 1.71 -22.13
N VAL A 359 -11.60 2.67 -21.80
CA VAL A 359 -10.53 2.47 -20.81
C VAL A 359 -11.03 2.91 -19.43
N PRO A 360 -10.80 2.15 -18.33
CA PRO A 360 -11.10 2.61 -16.99
C PRO A 360 -10.38 3.94 -16.71
N GLY A 361 -11.09 4.95 -16.25
CA GLY A 361 -10.47 6.19 -15.78
C GLY A 361 -9.53 5.89 -14.62
N ARG A 362 -8.39 6.61 -14.53
CA ARG A 362 -7.52 6.57 -13.35
C ARG A 362 -8.37 6.87 -12.12
N ALA A 363 -8.33 6.01 -11.11
CA ALA A 363 -8.99 6.26 -9.84
C ALA A 363 -8.47 7.57 -9.24
N ALA A 364 -9.28 8.62 -9.29
CA ALA A 364 -9.03 9.86 -8.57
C ALA A 364 -9.42 9.68 -7.09
N PRO A 365 -8.72 10.31 -6.13
CA PRO A 365 -9.28 10.49 -4.81
C PRO A 365 -10.57 11.30 -4.95
N GLY A 366 -11.67 10.76 -4.41
CA GLY A 366 -13.02 11.14 -4.80
C GLY A 366 -13.34 12.63 -4.71
N ARG A 367 -14.10 13.10 -5.71
CA ARG A 367 -15.09 14.17 -5.65
C ARG A 367 -15.82 14.27 -7.00
N GLY A 368 -17.15 14.28 -6.97
CA GLY A 368 -17.98 14.92 -7.99
C GLY A 368 -18.51 14.03 -9.12
N ALA A 369 -19.80 14.17 -9.36
CA ALA A 369 -20.68 13.39 -10.22
C ALA A 369 -20.63 13.73 -11.73
N LEU A 370 -21.45 12.98 -12.47
CA LEU A 370 -22.12 13.23 -13.78
C LEU A 370 -21.52 12.43 -14.94
N ARG A 371 -22.23 12.00 -16.00
CA ARG A 371 -23.64 11.74 -16.36
C ARG A 371 -23.58 11.09 -17.77
N ARG A 372 -24.68 10.53 -18.30
CA ARG A 372 -24.76 9.80 -19.59
C ARG A 372 -24.48 10.65 -20.85
N LEU A 373 -24.04 9.94 -21.90
CA LEU A 373 -23.74 10.26 -23.32
C LEU A 373 -24.82 11.07 -24.08
N PRO A 374 -24.48 11.62 -25.27
CA PRO A 374 -24.98 11.02 -26.52
C PRO A 374 -23.95 10.97 -27.70
N LEU A 375 -24.47 10.53 -28.85
CA LEU A 375 -23.87 9.84 -30.01
C LEU A 375 -23.81 10.75 -31.27
N VAL A 376 -22.95 10.37 -32.25
CA VAL A 376 -22.95 10.63 -33.73
C VAL A 376 -22.37 11.95 -34.31
N GLU A 377 -21.42 11.79 -35.26
CA GLU A 377 -21.48 12.17 -36.71
C GLU A 377 -20.17 12.77 -37.29
N MET A 378 -19.70 12.20 -38.41
CA MET A 378 -18.60 12.66 -39.29
C MET A 378 -19.19 13.13 -40.62
N PRO A 379 -18.58 14.10 -41.35
CA PRO A 379 -18.09 13.75 -42.69
C PRO A 379 -16.89 14.57 -43.26
N GLY A 380 -16.07 13.89 -44.11
CA GLY A 380 -15.33 14.38 -45.30
C GLY A 380 -14.13 15.33 -45.12
N LEU A 381 -13.14 15.48 -46.03
CA LEU A 381 -12.80 14.92 -47.35
C LEU A 381 -11.43 15.51 -47.83
N GLY A 382 -10.62 14.73 -48.57
CA GLY A 382 -9.56 15.18 -49.51
C GLY A 382 -8.11 15.20 -48.94
N GLY A 383 -7.03 14.80 -49.63
CA GLY A 383 -6.73 14.33 -50.99
C GLY A 383 -5.21 14.06 -51.11
N ALA A 384 -4.80 13.14 -52.00
CA ALA A 384 -3.40 12.70 -52.28
C ALA A 384 -2.63 13.69 -53.21
N PRO A 385 -1.44 13.42 -53.87
CA PRO A 385 -0.50 12.25 -53.89
C PRO A 385 1.05 12.52 -54.02
N GLY A 386 1.88 11.48 -53.74
CA GLY A 386 3.19 11.03 -54.34
C GLY A 386 4.42 11.99 -54.51
N PRO A 387 5.62 11.53 -54.98
CA PRO A 387 6.10 10.16 -55.27
C PRO A 387 7.62 9.84 -54.94
N ASN A 388 8.02 8.57 -55.21
CA ASN A 388 9.34 8.04 -55.65
C ASN A 388 10.56 7.87 -54.71
N GLY A 389 11.12 6.63 -54.70
CA GLY A 389 12.58 6.38 -54.69
C GLY A 389 13.11 5.28 -53.74
N MET A 390 13.30 4.05 -54.24
CA MET A 390 14.10 2.94 -53.67
C MET A 390 15.61 3.32 -53.48
N PRO A 391 16.52 2.55 -52.80
CA PRO A 391 16.46 1.12 -52.43
C PRO A 391 16.94 0.70 -51.01
N ILE A 392 16.53 -0.52 -50.66
CA ILE A 392 17.13 -1.57 -49.81
C ILE A 392 18.42 -1.22 -49.04
N PHE A 393 18.40 -1.40 -47.72
CA PHE A 393 19.52 -1.93 -46.93
C PHE A 393 18.99 -2.75 -45.74
N ILE A 394 19.22 -4.07 -45.79
CA ILE A 394 19.21 -4.93 -44.60
C ILE A 394 20.61 -4.84 -43.98
N PRO A 395 20.73 -4.56 -42.67
CA PRO A 395 21.80 -5.16 -41.88
C PRO A 395 21.19 -5.81 -40.64
N LYS A 396 21.15 -7.14 -40.59
CA LYS A 396 22.06 -7.96 -39.74
C LYS A 396 22.24 -7.37 -38.34
N GLY A 397 21.56 -7.99 -37.38
CA GLY A 397 21.80 -7.83 -35.95
C GLY A 397 23.29 -7.95 -35.63
N LYS A 398 23.79 -6.99 -34.85
CA LYS A 398 25.14 -7.00 -34.32
C LYS A 398 25.11 -6.38 -32.93
N GLY A 399 25.42 -7.21 -31.96
CA GLY A 399 26.29 -6.78 -30.89
C GLY A 399 26.80 -8.00 -30.14
N GLY A 400 27.99 -7.88 -29.57
CA GLY A 400 28.64 -8.95 -28.80
C GLY A 400 27.84 -9.32 -27.53
N PRO A 401 28.34 -10.27 -26.73
CA PRO A 401 27.71 -10.60 -25.44
C PRO A 401 27.62 -9.36 -24.55
N LEU A 402 26.47 -9.19 -23.89
CA LEU A 402 26.22 -8.06 -22.98
C LEU A 402 27.19 -8.13 -21.79
N THR A 403 27.75 -6.99 -21.40
CA THR A 403 28.57 -6.89 -20.19
C THR A 403 27.68 -6.98 -18.93
N PRO A 404 28.24 -7.26 -17.74
CA PRO A 404 27.45 -7.30 -16.50
C PRO A 404 26.67 -6.00 -16.24
N VAL A 405 27.25 -4.84 -16.55
CA VAL A 405 26.57 -3.53 -16.41
C VAL A 405 25.46 -3.37 -17.44
N GLU A 406 25.64 -3.85 -18.67
CA GLU A 406 24.58 -3.84 -19.68
C GLU A 406 23.42 -4.76 -19.29
N LEU A 407 23.70 -5.90 -18.65
CA LEU A 407 22.66 -6.79 -18.11
C LEU A 407 21.85 -6.12 -17.00
N GLU A 408 22.50 -5.35 -16.11
CA GLU A 408 21.80 -4.57 -15.08
C GLU A 408 20.87 -3.50 -15.70
N VAL A 409 21.36 -2.76 -16.70
CA VAL A 409 20.54 -1.78 -17.42
C VAL A 409 19.41 -2.49 -18.19
N CYS A 410 19.70 -3.62 -18.83
CA CYS A 410 18.72 -4.43 -19.53
C CYS A 410 17.63 -4.98 -18.62
N ALA A 411 17.94 -5.36 -17.38
CA ALA A 411 16.91 -5.76 -16.41
C ALA A 411 15.91 -4.62 -16.16
N VAL A 412 16.39 -3.37 -16.03
CA VAL A 412 15.53 -2.19 -15.87
C VAL A 412 14.73 -1.91 -17.15
N ILE A 413 15.37 -2.04 -18.33
CA ILE A 413 14.69 -1.89 -19.63
C ILE A 413 13.57 -2.93 -19.75
N CYS A 414 13.80 -4.21 -19.48
CA CYS A 414 12.78 -5.25 -19.57
C CYS A 414 11.64 -5.03 -18.55
N LEU A 415 11.95 -4.55 -17.34
CA LEU A 415 10.93 -4.19 -16.36
C LEU A 415 10.07 -3.00 -16.79
N CYS A 416 10.63 -2.05 -17.54
CA CYS A 416 9.88 -0.91 -18.08
C CYS A 416 9.27 -1.18 -19.45
N ASP A 417 9.76 -2.19 -20.18
CA ASP A 417 9.18 -2.60 -21.47
C ASP A 417 7.86 -3.34 -21.27
N ARG A 418 7.76 -4.10 -20.17
CA ARG A 418 6.53 -4.71 -19.62
C ARG A 418 5.52 -3.68 -19.06
N ASP A 419 5.57 -2.43 -19.48
CA ASP A 419 4.56 -1.41 -19.18
C ASP A 419 3.98 -0.89 -20.52
N ARG A 420 2.69 -1.06 -20.84
CA ARG A 420 2.00 -0.62 -22.09
C ARG A 420 1.93 0.90 -22.19
N ALA A 421 2.73 1.61 -21.42
CA ALA A 421 2.94 3.03 -21.54
C ALA A 421 3.57 3.36 -22.91
N PRO A 422 3.24 4.53 -23.51
CA PRO A 422 3.92 5.01 -24.70
C PRO A 422 5.44 5.07 -24.51
N HIS A 423 6.23 4.94 -25.59
CA HIS A 423 7.72 4.94 -25.56
C HIS A 423 8.33 6.00 -24.63
N LYS A 424 7.81 7.23 -24.65
CA LYS A 424 8.29 8.33 -23.80
C LYS A 424 8.13 8.05 -22.30
N ARG A 425 7.03 7.40 -21.92
CA ARG A 425 6.79 6.98 -20.53
C ARG A 425 7.63 5.76 -20.14
N LYS A 426 7.97 4.88 -21.09
CA LYS A 426 8.93 3.79 -20.86
C LYS A 426 10.34 4.33 -20.60
N GLN A 427 10.77 5.34 -21.36
CA GLN A 427 12.01 6.07 -21.08
C GLN A 427 11.96 6.75 -19.70
N ASP A 428 10.89 7.48 -19.38
CA ASP A 428 10.72 8.10 -18.06
C ASP A 428 10.77 7.04 -16.92
N CYS A 429 10.23 5.84 -17.15
CA CYS A 429 10.29 4.70 -16.23
C CYS A 429 11.72 4.23 -15.98
N VAL A 430 12.50 4.04 -17.05
CA VAL A 430 13.89 3.59 -16.93
C VAL A 430 14.72 4.65 -16.21
N THR A 431 14.62 5.92 -16.63
CA THR A 431 15.28 7.05 -15.95
C THR A 431 14.94 7.07 -14.45
N ALA A 432 13.66 6.98 -14.09
CA ALA A 432 13.23 7.06 -12.69
C ALA A 432 13.81 5.92 -11.84
N ARG A 433 13.88 4.70 -12.40
CA ARG A 433 14.43 3.53 -11.70
C ARG A 433 15.95 3.62 -11.56
N LEU A 434 16.66 4.05 -12.59
CA LEU A 434 18.11 4.25 -12.51
C LEU A 434 18.47 5.37 -11.51
N TRP A 435 17.71 6.47 -11.47
CA TRP A 435 17.88 7.48 -10.43
C TRP A 435 17.63 6.95 -9.02
N ALA A 436 16.65 6.05 -8.84
CA ALA A 436 16.41 5.42 -7.55
C ALA A 436 17.57 4.50 -7.13
N MET A 437 18.19 3.78 -8.08
CA MET A 437 19.40 2.98 -7.84
C MET A 437 20.60 3.85 -7.46
N GLU A 438 20.78 4.99 -8.13
CA GLU A 438 21.81 5.96 -7.76
C GLU A 438 21.59 6.54 -6.37
N GLU A 439 20.35 6.87 -6.02
CA GLU A 439 20.00 7.42 -4.71
C GLU A 439 20.20 6.38 -3.59
N ALA A 440 19.84 5.12 -3.85
CA ALA A 440 20.05 4.00 -2.92
C ALA A 440 21.53 3.69 -2.68
N SER A 441 22.39 3.88 -3.69
CA SER A 441 23.85 3.71 -3.56
C SER A 441 24.58 4.96 -3.06
N GLY A 442 23.86 6.01 -2.62
CA GLY A 442 24.47 7.28 -2.21
C GLY A 442 25.32 7.92 -3.31
N HIS A 443 24.94 7.72 -4.58
CA HIS A 443 25.64 8.18 -5.79
C HIS A 443 27.05 7.60 -5.98
N THR A 444 27.34 6.43 -5.42
CA THR A 444 28.65 5.75 -5.58
C THR A 444 28.65 4.64 -6.64
N GLY A 445 27.49 4.28 -7.19
CA GLY A 445 27.39 3.31 -8.27
C GLY A 445 28.02 3.77 -9.59
N LYS A 446 28.37 2.79 -10.45
CA LYS A 446 28.98 3.02 -11.77
C LYS A 446 28.00 3.55 -12.82
N ILE A 447 26.70 3.31 -12.65
CA ILE A 447 25.66 3.74 -13.59
C ILE A 447 25.18 5.14 -13.18
N LYS A 448 25.31 6.13 -14.07
CA LYS A 448 24.80 7.49 -13.89
C LYS A 448 23.70 7.79 -14.92
N ALA A 449 22.50 8.13 -14.47
CA ALA A 449 21.36 8.35 -15.37
C ALA A 449 21.10 9.83 -15.66
N GLU A 450 20.79 10.13 -16.93
CA GLU A 450 20.49 11.47 -17.43
C GLU A 450 21.49 12.56 -16.98
N VAL A 451 22.78 12.34 -17.25
CA VAL A 451 23.83 13.31 -16.90
C VAL A 451 23.88 14.44 -17.95
N PRO A 452 23.62 15.71 -17.60
CA PRO A 452 23.76 16.81 -18.56
C PRO A 452 25.22 17.22 -18.75
N TYR A 453 25.64 17.41 -20.00
CA TYR A 453 26.97 17.93 -20.36
C TYR A 453 26.89 19.31 -21.00
N ASP A 454 27.83 20.17 -20.62
CA ASP A 454 28.09 21.43 -21.30
C ASP A 454 28.89 21.18 -22.57
N MET A 455 28.25 21.41 -23.72
CA MET A 455 28.85 21.20 -25.04
C MET A 455 29.70 22.40 -25.52
N SER A 456 29.77 23.49 -24.74
CA SER A 456 30.61 24.65 -25.07
C SER A 456 32.08 24.46 -24.68
N THR A 457 32.38 23.49 -23.82
CA THR A 457 33.75 23.13 -23.42
C THR A 457 34.32 22.04 -24.32
N ARG A 458 35.65 22.00 -24.47
CA ARG A 458 36.36 20.91 -25.17
C ARG A 458 37.45 20.35 -24.24
N PRO A 459 37.30 19.12 -23.70
CA PRO A 459 36.17 18.22 -23.90
C PRO A 459 34.87 18.69 -23.22
N PRO A 460 33.69 18.16 -23.61
CA PRO A 460 32.42 18.43 -22.92
C PRO A 460 32.50 18.06 -21.44
N THR A 461 31.97 18.92 -20.56
CA THR A 461 32.08 18.74 -19.10
C THR A 461 30.73 18.40 -18.46
N PRO A 462 30.67 17.45 -17.50
CA PRO A 462 29.43 17.08 -16.84
C PRO A 462 28.97 18.17 -15.87
N ILE A 463 27.68 18.48 -15.89
CA ILE A 463 27.06 19.49 -15.01
C ILE A 463 26.53 18.78 -13.76
N MET A 464 27.28 18.88 -12.67
CA MET A 464 26.98 18.22 -11.40
C MET A 464 26.17 19.11 -10.44
N SER A 465 25.59 18.50 -9.41
CA SER A 465 24.87 19.20 -8.34
C SER A 465 25.82 20.03 -7.47
N ARG A 466 25.39 21.23 -7.08
CA ARG A 466 26.15 22.08 -6.12
C ARG A 466 26.19 21.51 -4.71
N ARG A 467 25.28 20.60 -4.35
CA ARG A 467 25.17 20.02 -2.99
C ARG A 467 25.91 18.69 -2.85
N ASP A 468 26.05 17.94 -3.93
CA ASP A 468 26.82 16.69 -3.98
C ASP A 468 27.48 16.57 -5.35
N PRO A 469 28.83 16.67 -5.45
CA PRO A 469 29.53 16.63 -6.71
C PRO A 469 29.49 15.25 -7.40
N ARG A 470 29.01 14.21 -6.72
CA ARG A 470 28.81 12.86 -7.29
C ARG A 470 27.47 12.70 -7.98
N ARG A 471 26.54 13.64 -7.75
CA ARG A 471 25.17 13.61 -8.28
C ARG A 471 25.03 14.55 -9.48
N ALA A 472 24.49 14.04 -10.58
CA ALA A 472 24.17 14.86 -11.75
C ALA A 472 23.12 15.95 -11.45
N SER A 473 23.21 17.07 -12.16
CA SER A 473 22.23 18.16 -12.03
C SER A 473 20.88 17.77 -12.65
N ARG A 474 19.80 17.80 -11.87
CA ARG A 474 18.43 17.56 -12.41
C ARG A 474 17.85 18.73 -13.20
N ARG A 475 18.57 19.85 -13.35
CA ARG A 475 18.11 21.02 -14.09
C ARG A 475 18.50 20.89 -15.56
N ARG A 476 17.57 21.09 -16.49
CA ARG A 476 17.87 21.17 -17.93
C ARG A 476 18.49 22.53 -18.27
N TRP A 477 19.72 22.54 -18.79
CA TRP A 477 20.43 23.75 -19.20
C TRP A 477 20.26 23.98 -20.71
N LYS A 478 20.15 25.25 -21.12
CA LYS A 478 20.00 25.56 -22.54
C LYS A 478 21.31 25.27 -23.26
N GLY A 479 21.28 24.35 -24.24
CA GLY A 479 22.46 23.94 -25.00
C GLY A 479 23.15 22.65 -24.51
N SER A 480 22.79 22.13 -23.33
CA SER A 480 23.36 20.87 -22.84
C SER A 480 22.84 19.65 -23.61
N LYS A 481 23.61 18.57 -23.61
CA LYS A 481 23.20 17.24 -24.11
C LYS A 481 23.19 16.23 -22.99
N ILE A 482 22.22 15.32 -23.01
CA ILE A 482 21.90 14.43 -21.90
C ILE A 482 21.79 13.01 -22.46
N PRO A 483 22.87 12.21 -22.42
CA PRO A 483 22.77 10.77 -22.65
C PRO A 483 21.90 10.11 -21.58
N ASP A 484 21.20 9.03 -21.95
CA ASP A 484 20.30 8.31 -21.03
C ASP A 484 21.10 7.68 -19.88
N VAL A 485 22.22 7.02 -20.19
CA VAL A 485 23.08 6.37 -19.20
C VAL A 485 24.55 6.59 -19.52
N VAL A 486 25.32 6.98 -18.51
CA VAL A 486 26.78 7.04 -18.54
C VAL A 486 27.33 6.05 -17.52
N VAL A 487 28.09 5.08 -17.98
CA VAL A 487 28.82 4.13 -17.13
C VAL A 487 30.20 4.70 -16.85
N VAL A 488 30.59 4.80 -15.59
CA VAL A 488 31.90 5.29 -15.16
C VAL A 488 32.77 4.19 -14.58
N ARG A 489 34.08 4.34 -14.73
CA ARG A 489 35.09 3.43 -14.17
C ARG A 489 35.11 3.51 -12.64
N ASP A 490 35.04 4.72 -12.11
CA ASP A 490 34.94 5.04 -10.68
C ASP A 490 33.68 5.87 -10.39
N GLY A 491 32.73 5.26 -9.67
CA GLY A 491 31.43 5.85 -9.32
C GLY A 491 31.50 6.99 -8.29
N ALA A 492 32.64 7.16 -7.59
CA ALA A 492 32.86 8.26 -6.66
C ALA A 492 33.35 9.54 -7.35
N ARG A 493 33.75 9.46 -8.63
CA ARG A 493 34.22 10.59 -9.43
C ARG A 493 33.15 11.05 -10.43
N ALA A 494 33.23 12.32 -10.83
CA ALA A 494 32.36 12.86 -11.88
C ALA A 494 32.58 12.11 -13.21
N PRO A 495 31.56 12.02 -14.08
CA PRO A 495 31.66 11.35 -15.37
C PRO A 495 32.35 12.27 -16.39
N THR A 496 33.63 12.53 -16.20
CA THR A 496 34.49 13.21 -17.19
C THR A 496 35.01 12.19 -18.20
N GLN A 497 35.41 12.62 -19.39
CA GLN A 497 35.81 11.73 -20.49
C GLN A 497 36.88 10.69 -20.11
N ASP A 498 37.81 11.02 -19.18
CA ASP A 498 38.81 10.08 -18.64
C ASP A 498 38.24 9.02 -17.70
N ASN A 499 37.07 9.25 -17.12
CA ASN A 499 36.37 8.36 -16.19
C ASN A 499 35.16 7.64 -16.83
N ILE A 500 34.77 8.00 -18.06
CA ILE A 500 33.71 7.30 -18.78
C ILE A 500 34.23 5.93 -19.22
N GLU A 501 33.48 4.88 -18.87
CA GLU A 501 33.70 3.51 -19.32
C GLU A 501 32.89 3.24 -20.59
N LYS A 502 31.64 3.70 -20.65
CA LYS A 502 30.71 3.50 -21.78
C LYS A 502 29.55 4.49 -21.72
N ILE A 503 29.02 4.88 -22.88
CA ILE A 503 27.72 5.57 -22.97
C ILE A 503 26.68 4.61 -23.54
N ILE A 504 25.51 4.57 -22.90
CA ILE A 504 24.39 3.73 -23.32
C ILE A 504 23.19 4.65 -23.60
N GLU A 505 22.65 4.55 -24.81
CA GLU A 505 21.38 5.17 -25.18
C GLU A 505 20.27 4.11 -25.19
N ILE A 506 19.09 4.46 -24.68
CA ILE A 506 17.97 3.53 -24.54
C ILE A 506 16.88 3.91 -25.53
N LYS A 507 16.53 2.99 -26.43
CA LYS A 507 15.47 3.20 -27.42
C LYS A 507 14.36 2.17 -27.26
N PHE A 508 13.12 2.66 -27.29
CA PHE A 508 11.92 1.82 -27.36
C PHE A 508 11.30 1.98 -28.74
N PRO A 509 11.10 0.89 -29.52
CA PRO A 509 10.48 0.98 -30.83
C PRO A 509 9.13 1.73 -30.79
N PRO A 510 8.82 2.60 -31.77
CA PRO A 510 9.55 2.82 -33.03
C PRO A 510 10.67 3.90 -32.95
N ASP A 511 11.02 4.42 -31.78
CA ASP A 511 12.05 5.45 -31.66
C ASP A 511 13.42 4.90 -32.05
N SER A 512 14.17 5.66 -32.83
CA SER A 512 15.52 5.30 -33.27
C SER A 512 16.50 6.43 -32.98
N LEU A 513 17.79 6.09 -32.88
CA LEU A 513 18.85 7.06 -32.66
C LEU A 513 19.08 7.92 -33.91
N HIS A 514 18.84 9.23 -33.81
CA HIS A 514 19.12 10.16 -34.89
C HIS A 514 20.63 10.38 -35.05
N ARG A 515 21.13 10.48 -36.29
CA ARG A 515 22.57 10.60 -36.60
C ARG A 515 23.26 11.77 -35.89
N ASP A 516 22.59 12.92 -35.82
CA ASP A 516 23.09 14.12 -35.12
C ASP A 516 23.14 13.98 -33.60
N GLN A 517 22.35 13.06 -33.03
CA GLN A 517 22.37 12.75 -31.61
C GLN A 517 23.61 11.91 -31.28
N ARG A 518 23.92 10.94 -32.15
CA ARG A 518 25.10 10.08 -32.02
C ARG A 518 26.41 10.87 -32.00
N PHE A 519 26.62 11.78 -32.95
CA PHE A 519 27.85 12.59 -33.01
C PHE A 519 28.11 13.37 -31.70
N LYS A 520 27.06 13.86 -31.04
CA LYS A 520 27.20 14.62 -29.79
C LYS A 520 27.54 13.73 -28.59
N TYR A 521 27.10 12.48 -28.62
CA TYR A 521 27.44 11.51 -27.59
C TYR A 521 28.82 10.92 -27.81
N ASP A 522 29.25 10.77 -29.06
CA ASP A 522 30.64 10.43 -29.39
C ASP A 522 31.60 11.53 -28.88
N ASP A 523 31.26 12.82 -29.03
CA ASP A 523 32.04 13.94 -28.46
C ASP A 523 32.14 13.89 -26.92
N ILE A 524 31.10 13.40 -26.23
CA ILE A 524 31.08 13.24 -24.77
C ILE A 524 31.86 11.99 -24.35
N ALA A 525 31.68 10.87 -25.06
CA ALA A 525 32.32 9.59 -24.77
C ALA A 525 33.82 9.64 -25.05
N GLY A 526 34.24 10.41 -26.06
CA GLY A 526 35.62 10.43 -26.51
C GLY A 526 36.02 9.12 -27.16
N GLU A 527 36.95 8.41 -26.51
CA GLU A 527 37.38 7.06 -26.94
C GLU A 527 36.51 5.95 -26.35
N ALA A 528 35.62 6.26 -25.39
CA ALA A 528 34.77 5.26 -24.77
C ALA A 528 33.70 4.73 -25.77
N PRO A 529 33.38 3.42 -25.71
CA PRO A 529 32.38 2.83 -26.59
C PRO A 529 30.98 3.40 -26.34
N PHE A 530 30.17 3.40 -27.40
CA PHE A 530 28.77 3.79 -27.39
C PHE A 530 27.90 2.60 -27.81
N GLU A 531 26.89 2.25 -27.01
CA GLU A 531 25.95 1.15 -27.27
C GLU A 531 24.50 1.68 -27.26
N VAL A 532 23.64 1.11 -28.10
CA VAL A 532 22.20 1.32 -28.04
C VAL A 532 21.56 0.06 -27.47
N LEU A 533 20.82 0.20 -26.38
CA LEU A 533 20.03 -0.88 -25.81
C LEU A 533 18.54 -0.65 -26.09
N ASP A 534 17.90 -1.67 -26.63
CA ASP A 534 16.46 -1.75 -26.83
C ASP A 534 15.96 -3.10 -26.25
N PRO A 535 14.63 -3.28 -26.11
CA PRO A 535 14.10 -4.52 -25.53
C PRO A 535 14.52 -5.79 -26.27
N GLU A 536 14.72 -5.74 -27.59
CA GLU A 536 15.16 -6.88 -28.39
C GLU A 536 16.63 -7.22 -28.09
N ARG A 537 17.50 -6.20 -28.04
CA ARG A 537 18.93 -6.32 -27.68
C ARG A 537 19.13 -6.84 -26.26
N CYS A 538 18.22 -6.49 -25.36
CA CYS A 538 18.21 -6.95 -23.98
C CYS A 538 17.60 -8.35 -23.78
N GLY A 539 17.07 -8.97 -24.85
CA GLY A 539 16.42 -10.28 -24.75
C GLY A 539 15.20 -10.27 -23.83
N CYS A 540 14.49 -9.14 -23.77
CA CYS A 540 13.26 -9.03 -23.00
C CYS A 540 12.22 -9.97 -23.61
N ARG A 541 12.04 -11.15 -23.02
CA ARG A 541 11.08 -12.15 -23.50
C ARG A 541 9.67 -11.56 -23.50
N ARG A 542 9.06 -11.53 -24.69
CA ARG A 542 7.63 -11.80 -24.84
C ARG A 542 7.45 -13.30 -24.63
N GLU A 543 6.41 -13.71 -23.91
CA GLU A 543 6.18 -15.11 -23.57
C GLU A 543 6.08 -16.00 -24.82
N GLU A 544 7.19 -16.61 -25.22
CA GLU A 544 7.25 -17.85 -25.98
C GLU A 544 8.31 -18.76 -25.32
N GLU A 545 7.82 -19.92 -24.87
CA GLU A 545 8.47 -21.19 -24.52
C GLU A 545 9.86 -21.18 -23.83
N GLU A 546 9.89 -21.62 -22.57
CA GLU A 546 11.06 -22.30 -21.97
C GLU A 546 10.64 -23.74 -21.58
N PRO A 547 11.53 -24.75 -21.73
CA PRO A 547 11.15 -26.16 -21.68
C PRO A 547 10.99 -26.67 -20.24
N ASP A 548 10.21 -27.74 -20.12
CA ASP A 548 9.74 -28.37 -18.89
C ASP A 548 10.80 -28.50 -17.78
N ALA A 549 10.49 -27.94 -16.61
CA ALA A 549 11.13 -28.32 -15.36
C ALA A 549 10.59 -29.71 -14.92
N PRO A 550 11.42 -30.58 -14.32
CA PRO A 550 10.99 -31.94 -13.98
C PRO A 550 9.84 -31.90 -12.96
N GLU A 551 8.78 -32.65 -13.28
CA GLU A 551 7.56 -32.80 -12.50
C GLU A 551 7.87 -33.29 -11.07
N VAL A 552 7.46 -32.49 -10.08
CA VAL A 552 7.33 -32.94 -8.69
C VAL A 552 5.92 -33.50 -8.54
N ARG A 553 5.78 -34.78 -8.20
CA ARG A 553 4.46 -35.41 -8.07
C ARG A 553 3.80 -34.94 -6.77
N VAL A 554 2.47 -34.83 -6.77
CA VAL A 554 1.68 -34.43 -5.58
C VAL A 554 1.96 -35.33 -4.37
N GLU A 555 2.31 -36.59 -4.64
CA GLU A 555 2.75 -37.58 -3.66
C GLU A 555 4.03 -37.15 -2.92
N ASP A 556 5.00 -36.55 -3.62
CA ASP A 556 6.30 -36.13 -3.07
C ASP A 556 6.11 -34.91 -2.13
N LEU A 557 5.16 -34.02 -2.45
CA LEU A 557 4.82 -32.87 -1.60
C LEU A 557 4.08 -33.30 -0.33
N ALA A 558 3.19 -34.29 -0.43
CA ALA A 558 2.50 -34.86 0.72
C ALA A 558 3.48 -35.60 1.66
N GLU A 559 4.41 -36.39 1.11
CA GLU A 559 5.42 -37.11 1.90
C GLU A 559 6.41 -36.13 2.57
N ALA A 560 6.87 -35.09 1.85
CA ALA A 560 7.70 -34.04 2.44
C ALA A 560 6.98 -33.27 3.55
N THR A 561 5.68 -33.01 3.40
CA THR A 561 4.87 -32.33 4.43
C THR A 561 4.69 -33.21 5.67
N LEU A 562 4.40 -34.50 5.48
CA LEU A 562 4.29 -35.48 6.58
C LEU A 562 5.62 -35.67 7.31
N LEU A 563 6.74 -35.77 6.60
CA LEU A 563 8.07 -35.88 7.20
C LEU A 563 8.48 -34.58 7.93
N SER A 564 8.11 -33.42 7.40
CA SER A 564 8.35 -32.12 8.08
C SER A 564 7.53 -31.98 9.35
N LEU A 565 6.27 -32.45 9.34
CA LEU A 565 5.44 -32.53 10.54
C LEU A 565 6.01 -33.53 11.54
N ALA A 566 6.54 -34.67 11.10
CA ALA A 566 7.19 -35.65 11.98
C ALA A 566 8.43 -35.06 12.67
N VAL A 567 9.26 -34.28 11.95
CA VAL A 567 10.38 -33.54 12.55
C VAL A 567 9.87 -32.49 13.55
N LEU A 568 8.81 -31.76 13.23
CA LEU A 568 8.21 -30.80 14.15
C LEU A 568 7.67 -31.48 15.42
N PHE A 569 7.05 -32.65 15.30
CA PHE A 569 6.58 -33.43 16.44
C PHE A 569 7.73 -33.94 17.30
N LEU A 570 8.82 -34.44 16.70
CA LEU A 570 10.02 -34.83 17.44
C LEU A 570 10.65 -33.63 18.19
N LEU A 571 10.74 -32.47 17.53
CA LEU A 571 11.24 -31.23 18.16
C LEU A 571 10.31 -30.67 19.24
N LEU A 572 9.00 -30.90 19.12
CA LEU A 572 8.01 -30.47 20.11
C LEU A 572 7.94 -31.43 21.31
N ASP A 573 8.21 -32.73 21.11
CA ASP A 573 8.35 -33.71 22.20
C ASP A 573 9.54 -33.33 23.12
N ASP A 574 10.65 -32.84 22.53
CA ASP A 574 11.80 -32.31 23.25
C ASP A 574 11.52 -30.99 24.02
N MET A 575 10.45 -30.28 23.66
CA MET A 575 10.03 -29.03 24.31
C MET A 575 9.13 -29.27 25.54
N VAL A 576 8.74 -30.52 25.81
CA VAL A 576 7.95 -30.90 26.99
C VAL A 576 8.89 -31.41 28.11
N PRO A 577 8.77 -30.92 29.36
CA PRO A 577 9.62 -31.37 30.45
C PRO A 577 9.44 -32.88 30.73
N GLY A 578 10.43 -33.69 30.37
CA GLY A 578 10.45 -35.13 30.60
C GLY A 578 10.55 -36.03 29.35
N GLY A 579 10.62 -35.46 28.14
CA GLY A 579 10.87 -36.22 26.91
C GLY A 579 12.24 -36.92 26.91
N GLN A 580 12.27 -38.18 26.47
CA GLN A 580 13.52 -38.91 26.22
C GLN A 580 13.96 -38.69 24.77
N VAL A 581 15.25 -38.42 24.61
CA VAL A 581 15.87 -37.95 23.37
C VAL A 581 16.04 -39.09 22.35
N ASP A 582 15.34 -39.03 21.21
CA ASP A 582 15.54 -39.91 20.05
C ASP A 582 16.35 -39.21 18.93
N ASP A 583 17.56 -38.74 19.28
CA ASP A 583 18.52 -38.08 18.36
C ASP A 583 18.90 -38.95 17.14
N VAL A 584 18.67 -40.27 17.22
CA VAL A 584 19.01 -41.24 16.17
C VAL A 584 18.08 -41.10 14.94
N ALA A 585 16.86 -40.59 15.11
CA ALA A 585 15.86 -40.55 14.04
C ALA A 585 15.86 -39.25 13.22
N ILE A 586 16.40 -38.14 13.75
CA ILE A 586 16.37 -36.82 13.11
C ILE A 586 17.25 -36.77 11.84
N PRO A 587 18.53 -37.21 11.86
CA PRO A 587 19.40 -37.13 10.69
C PRO A 587 18.89 -37.88 9.43
N PRO A 588 18.39 -39.14 9.52
CA PRO A 588 17.89 -39.84 8.34
C PRO A 588 16.58 -39.25 7.78
N VAL A 589 15.71 -38.71 8.64
CA VAL A 589 14.47 -38.03 8.20
C VAL A 589 14.82 -36.72 7.47
N LEU A 590 15.76 -35.93 8.02
CA LEU A 590 16.22 -34.69 7.39
C LEU A 590 16.90 -34.95 6.04
N ALA A 591 17.74 -35.99 5.95
CA ALA A 591 18.38 -36.39 4.70
C ALA A 591 17.36 -36.80 3.63
N ARG A 592 16.26 -37.47 4.02
CA ARG A 592 15.20 -37.88 3.11
C ARG A 592 14.35 -36.71 2.63
N ILE A 593 14.01 -35.76 3.50
CA ILE A 593 13.36 -34.49 3.11
C ILE A 593 14.25 -33.74 2.10
N LEU A 594 15.54 -33.62 2.37
CA LEU A 594 16.48 -32.96 1.47
C LEU A 594 16.61 -33.67 0.12
N SER A 595 16.53 -35.01 0.08
CA SER A 595 16.56 -35.77 -1.17
C SER A 595 15.30 -35.58 -2.02
N LEU A 596 14.13 -35.46 -1.38
CA LEU A 596 12.84 -35.21 -2.04
C LEU A 596 12.72 -33.76 -2.54
N LEU A 597 13.33 -32.81 -1.82
CA LEU A 597 13.33 -31.39 -2.18
C LEU A 597 14.54 -30.98 -3.03
N ALA A 598 15.53 -31.86 -3.23
CA ALA A 598 16.72 -31.61 -4.04
C ALA A 598 16.42 -31.10 -5.47
N PRO A 599 15.36 -31.57 -6.18
CA PRO A 599 15.00 -31.03 -7.50
C PRO A 599 14.59 -29.55 -7.45
N LEU A 600 13.94 -29.11 -6.37
CA LEU A 600 13.55 -27.71 -6.14
C LEU A 600 14.75 -26.82 -5.75
N LEU A 601 15.71 -27.38 -5.02
CA LEU A 601 16.90 -26.66 -4.55
C LEU A 601 17.98 -26.45 -5.63
N ARG A 602 17.93 -27.19 -6.74
CA ARG A 602 18.87 -27.02 -7.87
C ARG A 602 18.66 -25.73 -8.68
N GLY A 603 17.64 -24.93 -8.38
CA GLY A 603 17.44 -23.59 -8.95
C GLY A 603 18.28 -22.48 -8.32
N ALA A 604 19.09 -22.77 -7.29
CA ALA A 604 19.90 -21.75 -6.61
C ALA A 604 21.33 -22.25 -6.35
N ALA A 605 22.22 -22.03 -7.31
CA ALA A 605 23.66 -21.91 -7.03
C ALA A 605 24.38 -21.08 -8.11
N PRO A 606 25.02 -19.95 -7.76
CA PRO A 606 26.32 -19.63 -8.31
C PRO A 606 27.39 -20.29 -7.44
N VAL A 607 28.08 -21.27 -8.04
CA VAL A 607 29.35 -21.79 -7.51
C VAL A 607 30.41 -20.70 -7.69
N ALA A 608 31.16 -20.45 -6.62
CA ALA A 608 32.29 -19.52 -6.54
C ALA A 608 33.49 -19.98 -7.41
N PRO A 609 34.54 -19.15 -7.56
CA PRO A 609 35.51 -18.99 -6.48
C PRO A 609 35.57 -17.60 -5.83
#